data_AF-A0A5P9CKD3-F1
#
_entry.id   AF-A0A5P9CKD3-F1
#
_cell.length_a   1.000
_cell.length_b   1.000
_cell.length_c   1.000
_cell.angle_alpha   90.00
_cell.angle_beta   90.00
_cell.angle_gamma   90.00
#
_symmetry.space_group_name_H-M   'P 1'
#
loop_
_entity.id
_entity.type
_entity.pdbx_description
1 polymer ?
#
loop_
_entity_poly.entity_id
_entity_poly.type
_entity_poly.pdbx_seq_one_letter_code
_entity_poly.pdbx_strand_id
1 'polypeptide(L)'
;MLDSHFSTIDTDMAISMSFVRRAQKMSFSKLGEKISGLNCSTLRRYMQQSYPCVRPIHVVAAMSWIMMVPMTSFYYALRVREHYRGMDDRAIEALYCVGRLPSQQFDLYLEMVANLMDSEARSHFKAFQTKLLTETVPSSCYDDLLPPKVLDINEFAIDYYRSISITVRQFRQDNNIPIDVIARVLGLTGYQYRVLEDVNKIRDFSVAIGFRIKVGFELHSHVNFTSKMQLFPQFHQLRQHQHIRDTLIVESFRLLNADSKNLASDLLASLSSYYTKSETSDGE
;
A
#
# COMPACT_ATOMS: atom_id res chain seq x y z
N MET A 1 -14.98 -1.40 -20.44
CA MET A 1 -15.25 -1.78 -19.05
C MET A 1 -14.12 -1.38 -18.10
N LEU A 2 -12.84 -1.70 -18.38
CA LEU A 2 -11.71 -1.22 -17.56
C LEU A 2 -11.60 0.33 -17.58
N ASP A 3 -11.74 0.97 -18.73
CA ASP A 3 -11.57 2.44 -18.83
C ASP A 3 -12.59 3.26 -18.04
N SER A 4 -13.84 2.79 -17.94
CA SER A 4 -14.87 3.42 -17.11
C SER A 4 -14.61 3.23 -15.60
N HIS A 5 -13.89 2.18 -15.20
CA HIS A 5 -13.50 1.98 -13.80
C HIS A 5 -12.29 2.83 -13.38
N PHE A 6 -11.54 3.38 -14.35
CA PHE A 6 -10.31 4.14 -14.09
C PHE A 6 -10.37 5.59 -14.51
N SER A 7 -11.52 6.09 -14.96
CA SER A 7 -11.68 7.48 -15.38
C SER A 7 -11.51 8.48 -14.22
N THR A 8 -11.73 8.05 -12.98
CA THR A 8 -11.63 8.90 -11.78
C THR A 8 -10.44 8.56 -10.87
N ILE A 9 -9.64 7.54 -11.21
CA ILE A 9 -8.63 6.97 -10.30
C ILE A 9 -7.62 7.98 -9.77
N ASP A 10 -7.22 8.95 -10.59
CA ASP A 10 -6.31 10.03 -10.17
C ASP A 10 -6.97 10.96 -9.13
N THR A 11 -8.25 11.29 -9.30
CA THR A 11 -9.03 12.07 -8.33
C THR A 11 -9.23 11.29 -7.04
N ASP A 12 -9.60 10.02 -7.14
CA ASP A 12 -9.84 9.14 -5.98
C ASP A 12 -8.56 8.91 -5.17
N MET A 13 -7.42 8.79 -5.85
CA MET A 13 -6.11 8.72 -5.23
C MET A 13 -5.82 9.98 -4.42
N ALA A 14 -6.14 11.17 -4.95
CA ALA A 14 -5.97 12.43 -4.23
C ALA A 14 -6.78 12.45 -2.92
N ILE A 15 -8.04 12.03 -3.00
CA ILE A 15 -8.95 11.94 -1.85
C ILE A 15 -8.38 10.98 -0.80
N SER A 16 -7.97 9.81 -1.25
CA SER A 16 -7.48 8.74 -0.38
C SER A 16 -6.19 9.13 0.33
N MET A 17 -5.21 9.68 -0.40
CA MET A 17 -3.97 10.17 0.19
C MET A 17 -4.24 11.27 1.22
N SER A 18 -5.15 12.20 0.91
CA SER A 18 -5.56 13.26 1.85
C SER A 18 -6.28 12.70 3.08
N PHE A 19 -7.13 11.68 2.90
CA PHE A 19 -7.84 11.00 3.99
C PHE A 19 -6.88 10.28 4.92
N VAL A 20 -6.02 9.41 4.39
CA VAL A 20 -5.03 8.65 5.16
C VAL A 20 -4.12 9.59 5.94
N ARG A 21 -3.63 10.67 5.31
CA ARG A 21 -2.83 11.70 5.99
C ARG A 21 -3.57 12.28 7.20
N ARG A 22 -4.86 12.60 7.06
CA ARG A 22 -5.69 13.13 8.16
C ARG A 22 -5.94 12.10 9.25
N ALA A 23 -6.25 10.85 8.89
CA ALA A 23 -6.44 9.76 9.84
C ALA A 23 -5.19 9.55 10.72
N GLN A 24 -4.01 9.68 10.12
CA GLN A 24 -2.73 9.62 10.82
C GLN A 24 -2.29 10.93 11.48
N LYS A 25 -3.14 11.97 11.48
CA LYS A 25 -2.86 13.30 12.07
C LYS A 25 -1.54 13.94 11.59
N MET A 26 -1.10 13.61 10.38
CA MET A 26 0.16 14.10 9.82
C MET A 26 -0.04 15.45 9.12
N SER A 27 0.68 16.50 9.52
CA SER A 27 0.61 17.79 8.82
C SER A 27 1.37 17.75 7.48
N PHE A 28 1.05 18.65 6.55
CA PHE A 28 1.83 18.77 5.31
C PHE A 28 3.28 19.21 5.55
N SER A 29 3.56 19.95 6.64
CA SER A 29 4.94 20.31 7.02
C SER A 29 5.72 19.06 7.39
N LYS A 30 5.20 18.28 8.34
CA LYS A 30 5.83 17.03 8.79
C LYS A 30 6.03 16.04 7.64
N LEU A 31 5.06 15.94 6.74
CA LEU A 31 5.19 15.07 5.56
C LEU A 31 6.25 15.61 4.58
N GLY A 32 6.31 16.93 4.40
CA GLY A 32 7.33 17.58 3.56
C GLY A 32 8.74 17.44 4.11
N GLU A 33 8.91 17.46 5.44
CA GLU A 33 10.20 17.24 6.11
C GLU A 33 10.76 15.83 5.88
N LYS A 34 9.90 14.84 5.63
CA LYS A 34 10.30 13.46 5.34
C LYS A 34 10.69 13.22 3.86
N ILE A 35 10.67 14.24 2.99
CA ILE A 35 10.92 14.10 1.54
C ILE A 35 11.89 15.17 1.04
N SER A 36 12.90 14.77 0.27
CA SER A 36 13.70 15.68 -0.56
C SER A 36 13.34 15.52 -2.05
N GLY A 37 13.66 16.53 -2.85
CA GLY A 37 13.40 16.53 -4.31
C GLY A 37 11.97 16.85 -4.72
N LEU A 38 11.02 16.93 -3.77
CA LEU A 38 9.63 17.38 -4.01
C LEU A 38 9.28 18.58 -3.15
N ASN A 39 8.82 19.68 -3.75
CA ASN A 39 8.31 20.82 -3.00
C ASN A 39 6.99 20.45 -2.28
N CYS A 40 6.85 20.83 -1.01
CA CYS A 40 5.65 20.63 -0.19
C CYS A 40 4.35 21.16 -0.86
N SER A 41 4.44 22.23 -1.66
CA SER A 41 3.31 22.73 -2.46
C SER A 41 2.85 21.74 -3.53
N THR A 42 3.79 21.06 -4.20
CA THR A 42 3.51 20.00 -5.18
C THR A 42 2.92 18.77 -4.50
N LEU A 43 3.48 18.36 -3.36
CA LEU A 43 2.93 17.30 -2.52
C LEU A 43 1.47 17.59 -2.12
N ARG A 44 1.18 18.83 -1.71
CA ARG A 44 -0.18 19.27 -1.40
C ARG A 44 -1.10 19.17 -2.61
N ARG A 45 -0.63 19.59 -3.79
CA ARG A 45 -1.39 19.48 -5.05
C ARG A 45 -1.73 18.04 -5.41
N TYR A 46 -0.81 17.08 -5.21
CA TYR A 46 -1.13 15.67 -5.44
C TYR A 46 -2.26 15.13 -4.56
N MET A 47 -2.50 15.74 -3.39
CA MET A 47 -3.61 15.41 -2.49
C MET A 47 -4.87 16.29 -2.69
N GLN A 48 -4.89 17.13 -3.73
CA GLN A 48 -6.04 17.97 -4.09
C GLN A 48 -6.79 17.36 -5.28
N GLN A 49 -8.12 17.23 -5.17
CA GLN A 49 -8.96 16.71 -6.26
C GLN A 49 -8.90 17.60 -7.51
N SER A 50 -8.83 18.92 -7.33
CA SER A 50 -8.80 19.90 -8.41
C SER A 50 -7.49 19.94 -9.19
N TYR A 51 -6.46 19.19 -8.78
CA TYR A 51 -5.18 19.19 -9.47
C TYR A 51 -5.29 18.36 -10.77
N PRO A 52 -5.13 19.00 -11.95
CA PRO A 52 -5.42 18.38 -13.23
C PRO A 52 -4.28 17.51 -13.77
N CYS A 53 -3.08 17.57 -13.17
CA CYS A 53 -1.95 16.79 -13.64
C CYS A 53 -1.99 15.36 -13.09
N VAL A 54 -1.31 14.46 -13.80
CA VAL A 54 -1.11 13.07 -13.41
C VAL A 54 -0.43 13.00 -12.05
N ARG A 55 -0.88 12.06 -11.20
CA ARG A 55 -0.19 11.69 -9.97
C ARG A 55 0.78 10.55 -10.28
N PRO A 56 2.10 10.79 -10.21
CA PRO A 56 3.06 9.74 -10.54
C PRO A 56 2.96 8.58 -9.54
N ILE A 57 2.96 7.35 -10.05
CA ILE A 57 2.86 6.14 -9.23
C ILE A 57 3.97 6.04 -8.17
N HIS A 58 5.18 6.49 -8.49
CA HIS A 58 6.30 6.48 -7.56
C HIS A 58 6.06 7.41 -6.36
N VAL A 59 5.36 8.54 -6.54
CA VAL A 59 4.99 9.43 -5.42
C VAL A 59 4.00 8.74 -4.51
N VAL A 60 3.00 8.05 -5.07
CA VAL A 60 2.02 7.27 -4.29
C VAL A 60 2.73 6.14 -3.53
N ALA A 61 3.65 5.43 -4.18
CA ALA A 61 4.47 4.40 -3.57
C ALA A 61 5.32 4.94 -2.41
N ALA A 62 6.04 6.05 -2.63
CA ALA A 62 6.81 6.74 -1.60
C ALA A 62 5.93 7.17 -0.41
N MET A 63 4.77 7.77 -0.68
CA MET A 63 3.83 8.18 0.37
C MET A 63 3.32 6.98 1.17
N SER A 64 3.09 5.84 0.51
CA SER A 64 2.68 4.61 1.19
C SER A 64 3.76 4.08 2.14
N TRP A 65 5.04 4.32 1.82
CA TRP A 65 6.14 3.96 2.69
C TRP A 65 6.26 4.92 3.86
N ILE A 66 6.26 6.22 3.59
CA ILE A 66 6.43 7.27 4.60
C ILE A 66 5.30 7.24 5.62
N MET A 67 4.06 7.05 5.17
CA MET A 67 2.89 6.92 6.04
C MET A 67 2.74 5.51 6.62
N MET A 68 3.60 4.56 6.23
CA MET A 68 3.51 3.16 6.65
C MET A 68 2.12 2.57 6.42
N VAL A 69 1.58 2.77 5.21
CA VAL A 69 0.32 2.16 4.78
C VAL A 69 0.52 1.27 3.56
N PRO A 70 -0.23 0.18 3.43
CA PRO A 70 -0.35 -0.54 2.17
C PRO A 70 -0.71 0.42 1.02
N MET A 71 -0.13 0.25 -0.17
CA MET A 71 -0.50 1.08 -1.33
C MET A 71 -1.98 0.89 -1.68
N THR A 72 -2.46 -0.34 -1.49
CA THR A 72 -3.86 -0.77 -1.57
C THR A 72 -4.80 0.15 -0.77
N SER A 73 -4.38 0.63 0.40
CA SER A 73 -5.09 1.63 1.22
C SER A 73 -5.48 2.90 0.46
N PHE A 74 -4.64 3.38 -0.45
CA PHE A 74 -4.99 4.55 -1.25
C PHE A 74 -5.91 4.26 -2.43
N TYR A 75 -6.03 3.00 -2.83
CA TYR A 75 -6.98 2.60 -3.85
C TYR A 75 -8.36 2.25 -3.25
N TYR A 76 -8.42 2.01 -1.94
CA TYR A 76 -9.62 1.52 -1.29
C TYR A 76 -10.73 2.57 -1.11
N ALA A 77 -10.50 3.87 -1.26
CA ALA A 77 -11.61 4.85 -1.24
C ALA A 77 -12.62 4.66 -2.38
N LEU A 78 -12.25 3.92 -3.44
CA LEU A 78 -13.15 3.55 -4.53
C LEU A 78 -14.15 2.44 -4.16
N ARG A 79 -13.79 1.53 -3.25
CA ARG A 79 -14.58 0.33 -2.90
C ARG A 79 -14.32 -0.20 -1.49
N VAL A 80 -14.33 0.71 -0.51
CA VAL A 80 -14.15 0.46 0.93
C VAL A 80 -14.94 -0.78 1.39
N ARG A 81 -16.15 -0.97 0.84
CA ARG A 81 -17.09 -2.04 1.23
C ARG A 81 -16.85 -3.41 0.60
N GLU A 82 -16.18 -3.50 -0.55
CA GLU A 82 -15.99 -4.81 -1.22
C GLU A 82 -14.75 -5.54 -0.67
N HIS A 83 -13.67 -4.82 -0.38
CA HIS A 83 -12.43 -5.43 0.10
C HIS A 83 -12.42 -5.64 1.62
N TYR A 84 -13.02 -4.73 2.39
CA TYR A 84 -13.19 -4.86 3.84
C TYR A 84 -14.62 -5.22 4.21
N ARG A 85 -15.24 -6.09 3.40
CA ARG A 85 -16.65 -6.47 3.59
C ARG A 85 -16.86 -7.02 5.00
N GLY A 86 -17.59 -6.27 5.82
CA GLY A 86 -17.84 -6.60 7.22
C GLY A 86 -17.00 -5.85 8.25
N MET A 87 -16.20 -4.86 7.84
CA MET A 87 -15.54 -3.87 8.72
C MET A 87 -16.28 -2.53 8.64
N ASP A 88 -16.39 -1.81 9.76
CA ASP A 88 -16.97 -0.47 9.79
C ASP A 88 -15.93 0.62 9.43
N ASP A 89 -16.37 1.86 9.23
CA ASP A 89 -15.48 2.95 8.82
C ASP A 89 -14.36 3.20 9.85
N ARG A 90 -14.62 2.96 11.14
CA ARG A 90 -13.64 3.07 12.23
C ARG A 90 -12.56 2.01 12.15
N ALA A 91 -12.92 0.76 11.88
CA ALA A 91 -11.96 -0.33 11.65
C ALA A 91 -11.03 0.02 10.49
N ILE A 92 -11.59 0.60 9.42
CA ILE A 92 -10.85 0.95 8.21
C ILE A 92 -9.94 2.14 8.46
N GLU A 93 -10.35 3.12 9.27
CA GLU A 93 -9.46 4.17 9.75
C GLU A 93 -8.30 3.62 10.58
N ALA A 94 -8.59 2.66 11.46
CA ALA A 94 -7.58 2.01 12.30
C ALA A 94 -6.59 1.17 11.46
N LEU A 95 -7.05 0.55 10.37
CA LEU A 95 -6.20 -0.14 9.40
C LEU A 95 -5.11 0.76 8.80
N TYR A 96 -5.42 2.04 8.57
CA TYR A 96 -4.41 2.99 8.08
C TYR A 96 -3.30 3.27 9.09
N CYS A 97 -3.42 2.81 10.34
CA CYS A 97 -2.38 2.98 11.35
C CYS A 97 -1.67 1.65 11.70
N VAL A 98 -2.18 0.51 11.25
CA VAL A 98 -1.60 -0.83 11.50
C VAL A 98 -0.15 -0.92 11.08
N GLY A 99 0.21 -0.31 9.94
CA GLY A 99 1.59 -0.39 9.47
C GLY A 99 2.58 0.37 10.35
N ARG A 100 2.12 1.21 11.30
CA ARG A 100 3.00 1.84 12.30
C ARG A 100 3.20 0.99 13.55
N LEU A 101 2.39 -0.06 13.75
CA LEU A 101 2.54 -0.93 14.90
C LEU A 101 3.84 -1.75 14.75
N PRO A 102 4.70 -1.79 15.78
CA PRO A 102 5.83 -2.72 15.76
C PRO A 102 5.35 -4.17 15.75
N SER A 103 6.21 -5.09 15.33
CA SER A 103 5.85 -6.52 15.16
C SER A 103 5.19 -7.12 16.40
N GLN A 104 5.78 -6.89 17.57
CA GLN A 104 5.28 -7.42 18.83
C GLN A 104 3.86 -6.94 19.16
N GLN A 105 3.55 -5.66 18.92
CA GLN A 105 2.21 -5.13 19.19
C GLN A 105 1.19 -5.58 18.14
N PHE A 106 1.63 -5.79 16.90
CA PHE A 106 0.78 -6.38 15.88
C PHE A 106 0.42 -7.84 16.23
N ASP A 107 1.40 -8.63 16.67
CA ASP A 107 1.17 -10.03 17.05
C ASP A 107 0.27 -10.12 18.29
N LEU A 108 0.50 -9.27 19.30
CA LEU A 108 -0.37 -9.16 20.47
C LEU A 108 -1.79 -8.78 20.07
N TYR A 109 -1.96 -7.83 19.15
CA TYR A 109 -3.27 -7.45 18.64
C TYR A 109 -3.99 -8.66 18.02
N LEU A 110 -3.31 -9.43 17.17
CA LEU A 110 -3.91 -10.64 16.58
C LEU A 110 -4.30 -11.67 17.63
N GLU A 111 -3.49 -11.85 18.68
CA GLU A 111 -3.82 -12.74 19.78
C GLU A 111 -5.07 -12.28 20.55
N MET A 112 -5.17 -10.97 20.84
CA MET A 112 -6.35 -10.37 21.47
C MET A 112 -7.60 -10.58 20.61
N VAL A 113 -7.50 -10.36 19.30
CA VAL A 113 -8.62 -10.59 18.37
C VAL A 113 -9.00 -12.07 18.31
N ALA A 114 -8.02 -12.98 18.28
CA ALA A 114 -8.27 -14.42 18.31
C ALA A 114 -8.94 -14.89 19.61
N ASN A 115 -8.78 -14.17 20.73
CA ASN A 115 -9.50 -14.42 21.98
C ASN A 115 -10.99 -14.01 21.91
N LEU A 116 -11.39 -13.18 20.94
CA LEU A 116 -12.78 -12.78 20.72
C LEU A 116 -13.55 -13.74 19.79
N MET A 117 -12.87 -14.74 19.24
CA MET A 117 -13.44 -15.78 18.38
C MET A 117 -13.94 -16.96 19.21
N ASP A 118 -14.93 -17.69 18.68
CA ASP A 118 -15.26 -19.02 19.21
C ASP A 118 -14.14 -20.04 18.92
N SER A 119 -14.24 -21.22 19.52
CA SER A 119 -13.21 -22.26 19.41
C SER A 119 -12.97 -22.74 17.97
N GLU A 120 -14.00 -22.79 17.13
CA GLU A 120 -13.89 -23.26 15.75
C GLU A 120 -13.22 -22.19 14.88
N ALA A 121 -13.74 -20.96 14.93
CA ALA A 121 -13.18 -19.80 14.24
C ALA A 121 -11.72 -19.56 14.63
N ARG A 122 -11.38 -19.68 15.91
CA ARG A 122 -10.01 -19.55 16.40
C ARG A 122 -9.07 -20.61 15.84
N SER A 123 -9.55 -21.85 15.74
CA SER A 123 -8.76 -22.97 15.17
C SER A 123 -8.53 -22.75 13.67
N HIS A 124 -9.56 -22.32 12.94
CA HIS A 124 -9.44 -21.93 11.52
C HIS A 124 -8.45 -20.78 11.33
N PHE A 125 -8.54 -19.73 12.14
CA PHE A 125 -7.64 -18.58 12.06
C PHE A 125 -6.18 -18.97 12.31
N LYS A 126 -5.90 -19.79 13.34
CA LYS A 126 -4.53 -20.27 13.61
C LYS A 126 -3.97 -21.10 12.46
N ALA A 127 -4.77 -22.02 11.91
CA ALA A 127 -4.35 -22.82 10.75
C ALA A 127 -4.04 -21.93 9.53
N PHE A 128 -4.88 -20.94 9.27
CA PHE A 128 -4.67 -19.94 8.22
C PHE A 128 -3.38 -19.14 8.44
N GLN A 129 -3.16 -18.63 9.66
CA GLN A 129 -1.95 -17.88 10.02
C GLN A 129 -0.69 -18.70 9.81
N THR A 130 -0.66 -19.95 10.29
CA THR A 130 0.48 -20.85 10.10
C THR A 130 0.74 -21.10 8.62
N LYS A 131 -0.30 -21.37 7.83
CA LYS A 131 -0.16 -21.58 6.38
C LYS A 131 0.43 -20.35 5.69
N LEU A 132 -0.15 -19.17 5.93
CA LEU A 132 0.30 -17.92 5.32
C LEU A 132 1.77 -17.64 5.65
N LEU A 133 2.14 -17.73 6.93
CA LEU A 133 3.51 -17.47 7.37
C LEU A 133 4.50 -18.48 6.80
N THR A 134 4.10 -19.75 6.61
CA THR A 134 4.99 -20.77 6.01
C THR A 134 5.22 -20.52 4.52
N GLU A 135 4.20 -20.05 3.80
CA GLU A 135 4.26 -19.79 2.35
C GLU A 135 4.96 -18.47 2.00
N THR A 136 4.99 -17.50 2.92
CA THR A 136 5.41 -16.12 2.62
C THR A 136 6.39 -15.52 3.64
N VAL A 137 7.26 -16.33 4.27
CA VAL A 137 8.27 -15.82 5.24
C VAL A 137 9.11 -14.69 4.60
N PRO A 138 8.94 -13.44 5.04
CA PRO A 138 9.79 -12.35 4.54
C PRO A 138 11.19 -12.52 5.10
N SER A 139 12.21 -12.13 4.32
CA SER A 139 13.61 -12.31 4.69
C SER A 139 14.11 -11.38 5.80
N SER A 140 13.30 -10.40 6.20
CA SER A 140 13.72 -9.27 7.04
C SER A 140 12.80 -9.11 8.26
N CYS A 141 13.30 -8.46 9.30
CA CYS A 141 12.46 -8.02 10.40
C CYS A 141 11.65 -6.80 9.97
N TYR A 142 10.34 -6.77 10.27
CA TYR A 142 9.47 -5.66 9.87
C TYR A 142 9.92 -4.31 10.42
N ASP A 143 10.40 -4.31 11.67
CA ASP A 143 10.74 -3.10 12.41
C ASP A 143 12.00 -2.41 11.83
N ASP A 144 12.76 -3.13 10.99
CA ASP A 144 13.92 -2.60 10.26
C ASP A 144 13.56 -2.01 8.89
N LEU A 145 12.28 -2.07 8.49
CA LEU A 145 11.80 -1.67 7.16
C LEU A 145 11.13 -0.29 7.14
N LEU A 146 11.33 0.47 8.22
CA LEU A 146 10.85 1.84 8.34
C LEU A 146 11.43 2.73 7.21
N PRO A 147 10.68 3.74 6.75
CA PRO A 147 11.18 4.68 5.76
C PRO A 147 12.42 5.41 6.28
N PRO A 148 13.33 5.84 5.40
CA PRO A 148 14.42 6.70 5.80
C PRO A 148 13.88 8.00 6.41
N LYS A 149 14.68 8.65 7.28
CA LYS A 149 14.29 9.92 7.92
C LYS A 149 13.87 10.98 6.90
N VAL A 150 14.61 11.05 5.79
CA VAL A 150 14.29 11.85 4.62
C VAL A 150 14.46 10.96 3.40
N LEU A 151 13.41 10.81 2.59
CA LEU A 151 13.43 10.05 1.35
C LEU A 151 13.68 10.99 0.17
N ASP A 152 14.73 10.75 -0.62
CA ASP A 152 14.90 11.43 -1.90
C ASP A 152 13.95 10.85 -2.93
N ILE A 153 12.97 11.66 -3.36
CA ILE A 153 11.93 11.18 -4.27
C ILE A 153 12.48 10.87 -5.66
N ASN A 154 13.55 11.54 -6.09
CA ASN A 154 14.11 11.39 -7.43
C ASN A 154 14.94 10.11 -7.51
N GLU A 155 15.78 9.86 -6.50
CA GLU A 155 16.50 8.58 -6.38
C GLU A 155 15.52 7.41 -6.22
N PHE A 156 14.48 7.59 -5.41
CA PHE A 156 13.41 6.60 -5.27
C PHE A 156 12.73 6.34 -6.61
N ALA A 157 12.40 7.38 -7.38
CA ALA A 157 11.78 7.23 -8.69
C ALA A 157 12.68 6.47 -9.68
N ILE A 158 13.98 6.80 -9.72
CA ILE A 158 14.97 6.11 -10.56
C ILE A 158 14.96 4.60 -10.26
N ASP A 159 15.12 4.23 -8.99
CA ASP A 159 15.21 2.83 -8.58
C ASP A 159 13.86 2.09 -8.73
N TYR A 160 12.76 2.77 -8.41
CA TYR A 160 11.40 2.25 -8.55
C TYR A 160 11.11 1.93 -10.01
N TYR A 161 11.27 2.89 -10.94
CA TYR A 161 10.96 2.66 -12.35
C TYR A 161 11.90 1.65 -12.98
N ARG A 162 13.19 1.64 -12.63
CA ARG A 162 14.11 0.57 -13.06
C ARG A 162 13.58 -0.81 -12.68
N SER A 163 13.11 -0.96 -11.44
CA SER A 163 12.53 -2.21 -10.96
C SER A 163 11.28 -2.62 -11.74
N ILE A 164 10.37 -1.66 -11.99
CA ILE A 164 9.18 -1.86 -12.82
C ILE A 164 9.58 -2.28 -14.25
N SER A 165 10.53 -1.60 -14.89
CA SER A 165 10.96 -1.91 -16.25
C SER A 165 11.46 -3.34 -16.38
N ILE A 166 12.27 -3.81 -15.43
CA ILE A 166 12.80 -5.17 -15.43
C ILE A 166 11.67 -6.18 -15.22
N THR A 167 10.84 -5.97 -14.20
CA THR A 167 9.83 -6.95 -13.76
C THR A 167 8.64 -7.03 -14.70
N VAL A 168 8.18 -5.90 -15.26
CA VAL A 168 7.11 -5.88 -16.28
C VAL A 168 7.58 -6.54 -17.57
N ARG A 169 8.82 -6.28 -18.01
CA ARG A 169 9.40 -6.95 -19.17
C ARG A 169 9.47 -8.46 -18.98
N GLN A 170 9.96 -8.89 -17.82
CA GLN A 170 10.04 -10.31 -17.46
C GLN A 170 8.64 -10.95 -17.44
N PHE A 171 7.68 -10.33 -16.75
CA PHE A 171 6.29 -10.79 -16.70
C PHE A 171 5.69 -10.94 -18.09
N ARG A 172 5.88 -9.95 -18.98
CA ARG A 172 5.40 -10.02 -20.37
C ARG A 172 6.02 -11.20 -21.11
N GLN A 173 7.34 -11.37 -20.99
CA GLN A 173 8.08 -12.43 -21.68
C GLN A 173 7.69 -13.82 -21.19
N ASP A 174 7.61 -14.03 -19.87
CA ASP A 174 7.27 -15.31 -19.27
C ASP A 174 5.85 -15.77 -19.62
N ASN A 175 4.94 -14.82 -19.83
CA ASN A 175 3.55 -15.09 -20.20
C ASN A 175 3.28 -14.96 -21.71
N ASN A 176 4.32 -14.76 -22.53
CA ASN A 176 4.21 -14.58 -23.99
C ASN A 176 3.20 -13.51 -24.41
N ILE A 177 3.10 -12.42 -23.65
CA ILE A 177 2.11 -11.36 -23.91
C ILE A 177 2.65 -10.41 -25.00
N PRO A 178 1.92 -10.18 -26.10
CA PRO A 178 2.31 -9.19 -27.10
C PRO A 178 2.34 -7.76 -26.55
N ILE A 179 3.27 -6.91 -27.03
CA ILE A 179 3.44 -5.52 -26.58
C ILE A 179 2.14 -4.72 -26.71
N ASP A 180 1.40 -4.89 -27.80
CA ASP A 180 0.15 -4.18 -28.06
C ASP A 180 -0.97 -4.59 -27.10
N VAL A 181 -1.02 -5.86 -26.70
CA VAL A 181 -1.99 -6.39 -25.73
C VAL A 181 -1.74 -5.78 -24.36
N ILE A 182 -0.51 -5.89 -23.84
CA ILE A 182 -0.20 -5.34 -22.52
C ILE A 182 -0.26 -3.81 -22.50
N ALA A 183 0.17 -3.12 -23.56
CA ALA A 183 0.02 -1.67 -23.65
C ALA A 183 -1.46 -1.26 -23.53
N ARG A 184 -2.36 -1.99 -24.23
CA ARG A 184 -3.81 -1.74 -24.15
C ARG A 184 -4.37 -2.00 -22.76
N VAL A 185 -3.99 -3.10 -22.10
CA VAL A 185 -4.40 -3.40 -20.72
C VAL A 185 -3.99 -2.27 -19.78
N LEU A 186 -2.74 -1.81 -19.89
CA LEU A 186 -2.19 -0.73 -19.07
C LEU A 186 -2.71 0.67 -19.44
N GLY A 187 -3.50 0.81 -20.51
CA GLY A 187 -4.00 2.11 -20.97
C GLY A 187 -2.88 3.00 -21.55
N LEU A 188 -1.86 2.39 -22.14
CA LEU A 188 -0.70 3.04 -22.74
C LEU A 188 -0.72 2.91 -24.25
N THR A 189 -0.13 3.90 -24.92
CA THR A 189 0.30 3.73 -26.31
C THR A 189 1.47 2.73 -26.40
N GLY A 190 1.66 2.09 -27.56
CA GLY A 190 2.79 1.19 -27.76
C GLY A 190 4.15 1.87 -27.53
N TYR A 191 4.26 3.18 -27.81
CA TYR A 191 5.47 3.95 -27.49
C TYR A 191 5.67 4.10 -25.98
N GLN A 192 4.64 4.51 -25.24
CA GLN A 192 4.72 4.64 -23.78
C GLN A 192 5.05 3.30 -23.10
N TYR A 193 4.51 2.19 -23.60
CA TYR A 193 4.84 0.86 -23.10
C TYR A 193 6.31 0.49 -23.34
N ARG A 194 6.85 0.77 -24.54
CA ARG A 194 8.28 0.55 -24.82
C ARG A 194 9.17 1.37 -23.89
N VAL A 195 8.75 2.59 -23.54
CA VAL A 195 9.45 3.42 -22.54
C VAL A 195 9.35 2.79 -21.15
N LEU A 196 8.21 2.21 -20.78
CA LEU A 196 8.03 1.53 -19.50
C LEU A 196 9.01 0.35 -19.32
N GLU A 197 9.31 -0.41 -20.38
CA GLU A 197 10.28 -1.52 -20.34
C GLU A 197 11.75 -1.08 -20.48
N ASP A 198 12.02 0.19 -20.77
CA ASP A 198 13.38 0.70 -20.98
C ASP A 198 13.99 1.19 -19.66
N VAL A 199 14.93 0.40 -19.13
CA VAL A 199 15.64 0.70 -17.86
C VAL A 199 16.43 2.00 -17.88
N ASN A 200 16.72 2.56 -19.07
CA ASN A 200 17.48 3.80 -19.20
C ASN A 200 16.57 5.04 -19.34
N LYS A 201 15.25 4.84 -19.39
CA LYS A 201 14.29 5.94 -19.52
C LYS A 201 13.38 6.01 -18.31
N ILE A 202 13.47 7.14 -17.62
CA ILE A 202 12.61 7.43 -16.49
C ILE A 202 11.51 8.35 -16.98
N ARG A 203 10.27 7.90 -16.82
CA ARG A 203 9.10 8.69 -17.16
C ARG A 203 8.05 8.53 -16.08
N ASP A 204 7.36 9.62 -15.79
CA ASP A 204 6.22 9.57 -14.91
C ASP A 204 5.04 8.84 -15.55
N PHE A 205 4.55 7.87 -14.79
CA PHE A 205 3.40 7.07 -15.14
C PHE A 205 2.30 7.29 -14.10
N SER A 206 1.05 7.37 -14.57
CA SER A 206 -0.11 7.46 -13.67
C SER A 206 -0.18 6.24 -12.77
N VAL A 207 -0.61 6.47 -11.53
CA VAL A 207 -0.96 5.44 -10.56
C VAL A 207 -1.92 4.37 -11.13
N ALA A 208 -2.72 4.74 -12.15
CA ALA A 208 -3.65 3.84 -12.83
C ALA A 208 -2.99 2.56 -13.38
N ILE A 209 -1.71 2.61 -13.77
CA ILE A 209 -1.00 1.46 -14.36
C ILE A 209 -0.89 0.31 -13.36
N GLY A 210 -0.56 0.60 -12.11
CA GLY A 210 -0.43 -0.42 -11.06
C GLY A 210 -1.75 -1.15 -10.79
N PHE A 211 -2.88 -0.47 -10.98
CA PHE A 211 -4.19 -1.09 -10.83
C PHE A 211 -4.59 -1.88 -12.08
N ARG A 212 -4.37 -1.31 -13.26
CA ARG A 212 -4.66 -1.96 -14.55
C ARG A 212 -3.90 -3.26 -14.73
N ILE A 213 -2.64 -3.33 -14.29
CA ILE A 213 -1.86 -4.57 -14.37
C ILE A 213 -2.42 -5.63 -13.42
N LYS A 214 -2.80 -5.25 -12.19
CA LYS A 214 -3.36 -6.18 -11.20
C LYS A 214 -4.68 -6.76 -11.68
N VAL A 215 -5.61 -5.90 -12.09
CA VAL A 215 -6.95 -6.33 -12.51
C VAL A 215 -6.95 -6.96 -13.89
N GLY A 216 -6.20 -6.41 -14.84
CA GLY A 216 -6.18 -6.89 -16.21
C GLY A 216 -5.53 -8.26 -16.38
N PHE A 217 -4.66 -8.67 -15.45
CA PHE A 217 -4.03 -9.99 -15.44
C PHE A 217 -4.35 -10.82 -14.20
N GLU A 218 -5.39 -10.44 -13.45
CA GLU A 218 -5.91 -11.19 -12.28
C GLU A 218 -4.83 -11.55 -11.24
N LEU A 219 -3.86 -10.65 -11.05
CA LEU A 219 -2.74 -10.90 -10.16
C LEU A 219 -3.19 -10.83 -8.69
N HIS A 220 -2.85 -11.87 -7.92
CA HIS A 220 -3.08 -11.89 -6.47
C HIS A 220 -2.30 -10.79 -5.74
N SER A 221 -1.15 -10.38 -6.27
CA SER A 221 -0.30 -9.33 -5.71
C SER A 221 0.50 -8.59 -6.79
N HIS A 222 0.76 -7.30 -6.57
CA HIS A 222 1.66 -6.48 -7.39
C HIS A 222 3.02 -6.24 -6.71
N VAL A 223 3.25 -6.84 -5.53
CA VAL A 223 4.46 -6.64 -4.74
C VAL A 223 5.72 -7.05 -5.50
N ASN A 224 5.63 -8.05 -6.38
CA ASN A 224 6.77 -8.55 -7.14
C ASN A 224 7.35 -7.53 -8.14
N PHE A 225 6.58 -6.50 -8.53
CA PHE A 225 7.07 -5.49 -9.46
C PHE A 225 8.15 -4.58 -8.85
N THR A 226 8.28 -4.55 -7.53
CA THR A 226 9.35 -3.78 -6.84
C THR A 226 10.55 -4.64 -6.44
N SER A 227 10.55 -5.94 -6.75
CA SER A 227 11.58 -6.91 -6.32
C SER A 227 13.00 -6.65 -6.85
N LYS A 228 13.17 -5.78 -7.83
CA LYS A 228 14.46 -5.42 -8.45
C LYS A 228 14.99 -4.05 -8.03
N MET A 229 14.38 -3.41 -7.02
CA MET A 229 14.89 -2.19 -6.40
C MET A 229 16.22 -2.50 -5.69
N GLN A 230 17.24 -1.68 -5.92
CA GLN A 230 18.59 -1.88 -5.40
C GLN A 230 18.99 -0.82 -4.37
N LEU A 231 18.54 0.43 -4.55
CA LEU A 231 18.82 1.52 -3.61
C LEU A 231 17.87 1.48 -2.43
N PHE A 232 16.60 1.12 -2.67
CA PHE A 232 15.58 1.04 -1.62
C PHE A 232 14.93 -0.37 -1.55
N PRO A 233 15.70 -1.45 -1.34
CA PRO A 233 15.17 -2.81 -1.27
C PRO A 233 14.18 -3.01 -0.11
N GLN A 234 14.31 -2.23 0.96
CA GLN A 234 13.43 -2.25 2.13
C GLN A 234 12.00 -1.90 1.74
N PHE A 235 11.78 -1.08 0.71
CA PHE A 235 10.44 -0.77 0.24
C PHE A 235 9.71 -2.03 -0.23
N HIS A 236 10.38 -2.87 -1.04
CA HIS A 236 9.80 -4.13 -1.52
C HIS A 236 9.52 -5.09 -0.36
N GLN A 237 10.48 -5.25 0.55
CA GLN A 237 10.34 -6.11 1.73
C GLN A 237 9.15 -5.64 2.60
N LEU A 238 9.02 -4.32 2.83
CA LEU A 238 7.91 -3.76 3.58
C LEU A 238 6.57 -4.11 2.93
N ARG A 239 6.48 -4.02 1.60
CA ARG A 239 5.26 -4.39 0.87
C ARG A 239 4.87 -5.85 1.09
N GLN A 240 5.83 -6.77 1.20
CA GLN A 240 5.55 -8.18 1.51
C GLN A 240 4.95 -8.33 2.92
N HIS A 241 5.56 -7.71 3.93
CA HIS A 241 5.01 -7.75 5.28
C HIS A 241 3.64 -7.10 5.39
N GLN A 242 3.45 -5.94 4.76
CA GLN A 242 2.16 -5.26 4.79
C GLN A 242 1.07 -6.08 4.12
N HIS A 243 1.39 -6.81 3.05
CA HIS A 243 0.44 -7.76 2.46
C HIS A 243 0.02 -8.84 3.45
N ILE A 244 0.97 -9.45 4.17
CA ILE A 244 0.69 -10.46 5.20
C ILE A 244 -0.18 -9.86 6.31
N ARG A 245 0.18 -8.68 6.84
CA ARG A 245 -0.56 -8.02 7.90
C ARG A 245 -1.99 -7.69 7.48
N ASP A 246 -2.17 -7.14 6.29
CA ASP A 246 -3.50 -6.86 5.73
C ASP A 246 -4.33 -8.15 5.62
N THR A 247 -3.75 -9.21 5.07
CA THR A 247 -4.41 -10.50 4.89
C THR A 247 -4.82 -11.11 6.24
N LEU A 248 -3.97 -11.03 7.27
CA LEU A 248 -4.29 -11.50 8.62
C LEU A 248 -5.41 -10.71 9.27
N ILE A 249 -5.45 -9.38 9.09
CA ILE A 249 -6.54 -8.57 9.64
C ILE A 249 -7.85 -8.86 8.91
N VAL A 250 -7.85 -8.89 7.57
CA VAL A 250 -9.06 -9.17 6.80
C VAL A 250 -9.63 -10.53 7.19
N GLU A 251 -8.78 -11.55 7.32
CA GLU A 251 -9.23 -12.87 7.72
C GLU A 251 -9.72 -12.91 9.17
N SER A 252 -9.05 -12.23 10.10
CA SER A 252 -9.49 -12.18 11.49
C SER A 252 -10.86 -11.53 11.61
N PHE A 253 -11.10 -10.39 10.96
CA PHE A 253 -12.41 -9.74 10.95
C PHE A 253 -13.48 -10.57 10.26
N ARG A 254 -13.16 -11.34 9.21
CA ARG A 254 -14.12 -12.22 8.54
C ARG A 254 -14.72 -13.25 9.49
N LEU A 255 -13.92 -13.73 10.45
CA LEU A 255 -14.27 -14.78 11.41
C LEU A 255 -14.93 -14.27 12.70
N LEU A 256 -14.99 -12.95 12.91
CA LEU A 256 -15.65 -12.36 14.07
C LEU A 256 -17.15 -12.15 13.85
N ASN A 257 -17.92 -12.30 14.92
CA ASN A 257 -19.30 -11.82 14.98
C ASN A 257 -19.35 -10.27 15.03
N ALA A 258 -20.54 -9.68 14.86
CA ALA A 258 -20.71 -8.22 14.76
C ALA A 258 -20.22 -7.46 16.01
N ASP A 259 -20.49 -7.95 17.21
CA ASP A 259 -20.10 -7.29 18.45
C ASP A 259 -18.58 -7.36 18.68
N SER A 260 -17.99 -8.53 18.45
CA SER A 260 -16.55 -8.74 18.52
C SER A 260 -15.77 -7.91 17.50
N LYS A 261 -16.36 -7.64 16.32
CA LYS A 261 -15.76 -6.74 15.32
C LYS A 261 -15.58 -5.33 15.84
N ASN A 262 -16.61 -4.78 16.50
CA ASN A 262 -16.54 -3.43 17.07
C ASN A 262 -15.44 -3.36 18.15
N LEU A 263 -15.35 -4.38 19.01
CA LEU A 263 -14.29 -4.48 20.01
C LEU A 263 -12.90 -4.58 19.36
N ALA A 264 -12.74 -5.41 18.32
CA ALA A 264 -11.48 -5.53 17.58
C ALA A 264 -11.07 -4.22 16.89
N SER A 265 -12.02 -3.46 16.36
CA SER A 265 -11.80 -2.12 15.79
C SER A 265 -11.34 -1.13 16.85
N ASP A 266 -12.02 -1.08 18.00
CA ASP A 266 -11.71 -0.15 19.09
C ASP A 266 -10.35 -0.46 19.71
N LEU A 267 -10.00 -1.75 19.86
CA LEU A 267 -8.67 -2.18 20.28
C LEU A 267 -7.59 -1.69 19.31
N LEU A 268 -7.82 -1.90 18.00
CA LEU A 268 -6.86 -1.49 16.99
C LEU A 268 -6.67 0.02 16.94
N ALA A 269 -7.76 0.78 17.01
CA ALA A 269 -7.74 2.24 17.05
C ALA A 269 -7.00 2.75 18.29
N SER A 270 -7.24 2.14 19.45
CA SER A 270 -6.60 2.48 20.72
C SER A 270 -5.10 2.24 20.65
N LEU A 271 -4.66 1.03 20.26
CA LEU A 271 -3.25 0.67 20.09
C LEU A 271 -2.55 1.61 19.11
N SER A 272 -3.17 1.83 17.94
CA SER A 272 -2.66 2.72 16.91
C SER A 272 -2.45 4.15 17.38
N SER A 273 -3.31 4.63 18.30
CA SER A 273 -3.22 6.00 18.80
C SER A 273 -1.93 6.27 19.61
N TYR A 274 -1.38 5.25 20.29
CA TYR A 274 -0.13 5.37 21.04
C TYR A 274 1.07 5.59 20.10
N TYR A 275 1.11 4.84 19.00
CA TYR A 275 2.18 4.93 17.99
C TYR A 275 2.03 6.08 17.01
N THR A 276 0.84 6.69 16.96
CA THR A 276 0.61 7.93 16.20
C THR A 276 1.01 9.16 17.03
N LYS A 277 0.89 9.10 18.37
CA LYS A 277 1.27 10.17 19.29
C LYS A 277 2.76 10.18 19.66
N SER A 278 3.45 9.04 19.67
CA SER A 278 4.87 9.03 20.03
C SER A 278 5.76 9.83 19.05
N GLU A 279 5.41 9.92 17.77
CA GLU A 279 6.07 10.83 16.81
C GLU A 279 5.70 12.33 17.00
N THR A 280 4.79 12.65 17.93
CA THR A 280 4.46 14.04 18.28
C THR A 280 5.19 14.54 19.53
N SER A 281 5.83 13.66 20.29
CA SER A 281 6.44 13.98 21.59
C SER A 281 7.95 14.27 21.53
N ASP A 282 8.65 13.96 20.43
CA ASP A 282 10.11 14.16 20.31
C ASP A 282 10.47 15.60 19.89
N GLY A 283 9.73 16.60 20.37
CA GLY A 283 9.88 18.00 19.99
C GLY A 283 9.47 18.99 21.06
N GLU A 284 9.72 18.67 22.33
CA GLU A 284 9.85 19.66 23.42
C GLU A 284 11.29 19.72 23.90
#